data_AF-A0A399YHK1-F1
#
_entry.id   AF-A0A399YHK1-F1
#
_cell.length_a   1.000
_cell.length_b   1.000
_cell.length_c   1.000
_cell.angle_alpha   90.00
_cell.angle_beta   90.00
_cell.angle_gamma   90.00
#
_symmetry.space_group_name_H-M   'P 1'
#
loop_
_entity.id
_entity.type
_entity.pdbx_description
1 polymer ?
#
loop_
_entity_poly.entity_id
_entity_poly.type
_entity_poly.pdbx_seq_one_letter_code
_entity_poly.pdbx_strand_id
1 'polypeptide(L)'
;MPGIRGALEELPEPEEGLDVLQRGALYHAILEQTYKKFAAQKIAVTPATLETARATLTETAAQVLETAPTQFGFRPTAWWRQERAEVTRILRALLDAEAARADGAVALPVAFEQKFDVTLELDGETLRVRGLLDRIDKRDDGLTLLDYKSGSTKIGKREVYEGRNLQLPVYVLALRAQGFQVAEAFFLHIANGERSGEVSPEEREAWLTQACAHMRRYQDAARQGQFPVKPTRAQDNLCVRYCD
;
A
#
# COMPACT_ATOMS: atom_id res chain seq x y z
N MET A 1 0.05 -29.20 -38.88
CA MET A 1 0.59 -29.27 -37.51
C MET A 1 0.98 -27.85 -37.10
N PRO A 2 0.25 -27.21 -36.17
CA PRO A 2 0.57 -25.86 -35.72
C PRO A 2 1.77 -25.93 -34.76
N GLY A 3 2.87 -25.29 -35.14
CA GLY A 3 4.05 -25.15 -34.30
C GLY A 3 3.77 -24.17 -33.16
N ILE A 4 3.93 -24.65 -31.93
CA ILE A 4 3.93 -23.82 -30.72
C ILE A 4 5.22 -22.99 -30.76
N ARG A 5 5.12 -21.74 -31.22
CA ARG A 5 6.14 -20.72 -30.94
C ARG A 5 5.84 -20.17 -29.55
N GLY A 6 6.34 -20.85 -28.52
CA GLY A 6 6.50 -20.21 -27.22
C GLY A 6 7.56 -19.12 -27.38
N ALA A 7 7.13 -17.86 -27.38
CA ALA A 7 8.06 -16.77 -27.13
C ALA A 7 8.53 -16.95 -25.69
N LEU A 8 9.74 -17.49 -25.53
CA LEU A 8 10.48 -17.37 -24.27
C LEU A 8 10.76 -15.88 -24.13
N GLU A 9 9.96 -15.20 -23.31
CA GLU A 9 10.27 -13.85 -22.86
C GLU A 9 11.58 -13.94 -22.08
N GLU A 10 12.63 -13.34 -22.63
CA GLU A 10 13.95 -13.31 -22.00
C GLU A 10 13.81 -12.48 -20.73
N LEU A 11 13.89 -13.15 -19.57
CA LEU A 11 13.84 -12.46 -18.29
C LEU A 11 15.10 -11.58 -18.20
N PRO A 12 14.96 -10.26 -17.95
CA PRO A 12 16.11 -9.37 -17.84
C PRO A 12 17.05 -9.89 -16.75
N GLU A 13 18.36 -9.77 -17.00
CA GLU A 13 19.34 -10.17 -15.99
C GLU A 13 19.12 -9.36 -14.71
N PRO A 14 19.09 -10.01 -13.53
CA PRO A 14 18.83 -9.32 -12.28
C PRO A 14 19.93 -8.30 -11.99
N GLU A 15 19.52 -7.06 -11.72
CA GLU A 15 20.43 -5.98 -11.33
C GLU A 15 21.05 -6.25 -9.94
N GLU A 16 22.16 -5.60 -9.65
CA GLU A 16 22.83 -5.70 -8.37
C GLU A 16 22.14 -4.83 -7.30
N GLY A 17 21.77 -5.46 -6.18
CA GLY A 17 21.12 -4.81 -5.06
C GLY A 17 19.62 -4.67 -5.20
N LEU A 18 18.98 -4.32 -4.09
CA LEU A 18 17.53 -4.17 -3.97
C LEU A 18 17.12 -2.74 -4.34
N ASP A 19 16.37 -2.59 -5.43
CA ASP A 19 15.87 -1.28 -5.83
C ASP A 19 14.71 -0.77 -4.93
N VAL A 20 14.25 0.46 -5.17
CA VAL A 20 13.20 1.10 -4.36
C VAL A 20 11.85 0.38 -4.46
N LEU A 21 11.47 -0.07 -5.65
CA LEU A 21 10.20 -0.76 -5.91
C LEU A 21 10.21 -2.17 -5.32
N GLN A 22 11.28 -2.93 -5.57
CA GLN A 22 11.54 -4.24 -4.98
C GLN A 22 11.56 -4.16 -3.45
N ARG A 23 12.17 -3.12 -2.88
CA ARG A 23 12.15 -2.91 -1.42
C ARG A 23 10.75 -2.66 -0.89
N GLY A 24 9.93 -1.87 -1.59
CA GLY A 24 8.52 -1.69 -1.26
C GLY A 24 7.77 -3.02 -1.27
N ALA A 25 7.90 -3.78 -2.34
CA ALA A 25 7.27 -5.09 -2.50
C ALA A 25 7.75 -6.11 -1.45
N LEU A 26 9.02 -6.08 -1.07
CA LEU A 26 9.59 -6.90 -0.01
C LEU A 26 8.95 -6.59 1.35
N TYR A 27 8.77 -5.31 1.68
CA TYR A 27 8.08 -4.94 2.92
C TYR A 27 6.64 -5.45 2.95
N HIS A 28 5.89 -5.25 1.86
CA HIS A 28 4.53 -5.77 1.69
C HIS A 28 4.46 -7.28 1.87
N ALA A 29 5.33 -8.03 1.20
CA ALA A 29 5.37 -9.49 1.32
C ALA A 29 5.66 -9.98 2.75
N ILE A 30 6.58 -9.34 3.48
CA ILE A 30 6.86 -9.69 4.87
C ILE A 30 5.66 -9.36 5.76
N LEU A 31 5.07 -8.17 5.61
CA LEU A 31 3.93 -7.73 6.40
C LEU A 31 2.70 -8.62 6.14
N GLU A 32 2.36 -8.86 4.87
CA GLU A 32 1.27 -9.75 4.48
C GLU A 32 1.39 -11.13 5.15
N GLN A 33 2.55 -11.78 5.02
CA GLN A 33 2.76 -13.10 5.62
C GLN A 33 2.74 -13.06 7.14
N THR A 34 3.29 -12.01 7.74
CA THR A 34 3.32 -11.83 9.20
C THR A 34 1.90 -11.68 9.74
N TYR A 35 1.09 -10.81 9.14
CA TYR A 35 -0.25 -10.57 9.62
C TYR A 35 -1.23 -11.72 9.29
N LYS A 36 -1.01 -12.49 8.22
CA LYS A 36 -1.71 -13.76 8.01
C LYS A 36 -1.44 -14.74 9.16
N LYS A 37 -0.18 -14.85 9.63
CA LYS A 37 0.16 -15.65 10.81
C LYS A 37 -0.48 -15.08 12.08
N PHE A 38 -0.49 -13.76 12.26
CA PHE A 38 -1.19 -13.12 13.38
C PHE A 38 -2.68 -13.46 13.39
N ALA A 39 -3.37 -13.36 12.25
CA ALA A 39 -4.78 -13.73 12.14
C ALA A 39 -5.02 -15.21 12.49
N ALA A 40 -4.18 -16.12 11.97
CA ALA A 40 -4.28 -17.56 12.26
C ALA A 40 -4.03 -17.89 13.74
N GLN A 41 -3.09 -17.18 14.39
CA GLN A 41 -2.73 -17.36 15.79
C GLN A 41 -3.53 -16.46 16.74
N LYS A 42 -4.47 -15.66 16.21
CA LYS A 42 -5.25 -14.66 16.94
C LYS A 42 -4.38 -13.67 17.75
N ILE A 43 -3.26 -13.27 17.17
CA ILE A 43 -2.38 -12.23 17.73
C ILE A 43 -2.92 -10.86 17.31
N ALA A 44 -3.35 -10.06 18.27
CA ALA A 44 -3.50 -8.63 18.07
C ALA A 44 -2.17 -7.94 18.41
N VAL A 45 -1.80 -6.85 17.74
CA VAL A 45 -0.57 -6.10 18.05
C VAL A 45 -0.87 -5.12 19.17
N THR A 46 -0.48 -5.47 20.39
CA THR A 46 -0.69 -4.68 21.62
C THR A 46 0.56 -4.74 22.49
N PRO A 47 0.73 -3.87 23.51
CA PRO A 47 1.89 -3.95 24.39
C PRO A 47 2.06 -5.32 25.07
N ALA A 48 0.95 -6.02 25.37
CA ALA A 48 0.97 -7.33 26.02
C ALA A 48 1.44 -8.47 25.10
N THR A 49 1.23 -8.33 23.79
CA THR A 49 1.53 -9.37 22.77
C THR A 49 2.75 -9.01 21.92
N LEU A 50 3.35 -7.84 22.14
CA LEU A 50 4.39 -7.26 21.28
C LEU A 50 5.61 -8.17 21.12
N GLU A 51 6.05 -8.84 22.18
CA GLU A 51 7.20 -9.74 22.09
C GLU A 51 6.90 -10.97 21.22
N THR A 52 5.72 -11.57 21.35
CA THR A 52 5.27 -12.66 20.46
C THR A 52 5.12 -12.18 19.02
N ALA A 53 4.58 -10.97 18.82
CA ALA A 53 4.43 -10.37 17.51
C ALA A 53 5.79 -10.13 16.84
N ARG A 54 6.77 -9.58 17.58
CA ARG A 54 8.15 -9.37 17.12
C ARG A 54 8.86 -10.68 16.78
N ALA A 55 8.67 -11.72 17.58
CA ALA A 55 9.27 -13.03 17.33
C ALA A 55 8.74 -13.63 16.01
N THR A 56 7.41 -13.63 15.84
CA THR A 56 6.74 -14.13 14.63
C THR A 56 7.13 -13.32 13.39
N LEU A 57 7.23 -11.98 13.52
CA LEU A 57 7.71 -11.12 12.43
C LEU A 57 9.16 -11.43 12.07
N THR A 58 10.03 -11.62 13.06
CA THR A 58 11.46 -11.92 12.84
C THR A 58 11.63 -13.25 12.09
N GLU A 59 10.88 -14.28 12.48
CA GLU A 59 10.88 -15.58 11.80
C GLU A 59 10.37 -15.46 10.36
N THR A 60 9.26 -14.74 10.16
CA THR A 60 8.65 -14.55 8.84
C THR A 60 9.56 -13.73 7.92
N ALA A 61 10.15 -12.65 8.43
CA ALA A 61 11.11 -11.84 7.70
C ALA A 61 12.31 -12.70 7.25
N ALA A 62 12.83 -13.57 8.12
CA ALA A 62 13.94 -14.46 7.76
C ALA A 62 13.58 -15.38 6.58
N GLN A 63 12.37 -15.95 6.57
CA GLN A 63 11.87 -16.84 5.49
C GLN A 63 11.73 -16.09 4.16
N VAL A 64 11.11 -14.90 4.17
CA VAL A 64 10.92 -14.10 2.96
C VAL A 64 12.27 -13.57 2.44
N LEU A 65 13.13 -13.05 3.31
CA LEU A 65 14.43 -12.49 2.95
C LEU A 65 15.39 -13.55 2.38
N GLU A 66 15.20 -14.83 2.72
CA GLU A 66 16.00 -15.91 2.16
C GLU A 66 15.73 -16.12 0.67
N THR A 67 14.47 -16.00 0.27
CA THR A 67 14.03 -16.21 -1.12
C THR A 67 13.90 -14.92 -1.92
N ALA A 68 14.02 -13.76 -1.26
CA ALA A 68 13.87 -12.44 -1.85
C ALA A 68 14.71 -12.19 -3.12
N PRO A 69 16.02 -12.55 -3.19
CA PRO A 69 16.81 -12.30 -4.39
C PRO A 69 16.22 -12.95 -5.65
N THR A 70 15.75 -14.19 -5.51
CA THR A 70 15.10 -14.91 -6.61
C THR A 70 13.69 -14.40 -6.88
N GLN A 71 12.91 -14.15 -5.83
CA GLN A 71 11.50 -13.74 -5.97
C GLN A 71 11.35 -12.32 -6.55
N PHE A 72 12.21 -11.39 -6.14
CA PHE A 72 12.15 -9.99 -6.58
C PHE A 72 13.14 -9.70 -7.73
N GLY A 73 13.98 -10.66 -8.11
CA GLY A 73 14.84 -10.56 -9.29
C GLY A 73 16.01 -9.61 -9.10
N PHE A 74 16.77 -9.77 -8.01
CA PHE A 74 18.00 -9.00 -7.77
C PHE A 74 19.15 -9.89 -7.33
N ARG A 75 20.37 -9.43 -7.59
CA ARG A 75 21.59 -10.06 -7.11
C ARG A 75 21.99 -9.48 -5.74
N PRO A 76 22.17 -10.31 -4.69
CA PRO A 76 22.61 -9.83 -3.39
C PRO A 76 23.96 -9.12 -3.45
N THR A 77 24.06 -7.97 -2.79
CA THR A 77 25.35 -7.28 -2.61
C THR A 77 26.13 -7.89 -1.44
N ALA A 78 27.38 -7.46 -1.26
CA ALA A 78 28.17 -7.79 -0.06
C ALA A 78 27.51 -7.30 1.25
N TRP A 79 26.58 -6.34 1.18
CA TRP A 79 25.85 -5.76 2.30
C TRP A 79 24.51 -6.43 2.57
N TRP A 80 24.13 -7.45 1.80
CA TRP A 80 22.81 -8.05 1.88
C TRP A 80 22.46 -8.53 3.30
N ARG A 81 23.44 -9.06 4.04
CA ARG A 81 23.24 -9.48 5.43
C ARG A 81 22.82 -8.30 6.33
N GLN A 82 23.42 -7.13 6.13
CA GLN A 82 23.09 -5.89 6.86
C GLN A 82 21.74 -5.35 6.42
N GLU A 83 21.43 -5.38 5.13
CA GLU A 83 20.12 -4.99 4.59
C GLU A 83 18.99 -5.86 5.16
N ARG A 84 19.18 -7.18 5.26
CA ARG A 84 18.24 -8.11 5.93
C ARG A 84 17.98 -7.72 7.39
N ALA A 85 19.04 -7.40 8.12
CA ALA A 85 18.95 -7.00 9.52
C ALA A 85 18.21 -5.66 9.66
N GLU A 86 18.48 -4.72 8.76
CA GLU A 86 17.84 -3.41 8.75
C GLU A 86 16.35 -3.48 8.42
N VAL A 87 15.97 -4.24 7.38
CA VAL A 87 14.55 -4.51 7.05
C VAL A 87 13.82 -5.08 8.27
N THR A 88 14.39 -6.09 8.91
CA THR A 88 13.79 -6.71 10.10
C THR A 88 13.66 -5.71 11.25
N ARG A 89 14.68 -4.88 11.48
CA ARG A 89 14.69 -3.85 12.52
C ARG A 89 13.60 -2.80 12.30
N ILE A 90 13.46 -2.30 11.07
CA ILE A 90 12.44 -1.32 10.69
C ILE A 90 11.04 -1.89 10.92
N LEU A 91 10.78 -3.11 10.47
CA LEU A 91 9.45 -3.72 10.61
C LEU A 91 9.11 -4.06 12.07
N ARG A 92 10.10 -4.37 12.91
CA ARG A 92 9.88 -4.48 14.37
C ARG A 92 9.51 -3.12 14.98
N ALA A 93 10.19 -2.05 14.61
CA ALA A 93 9.87 -0.70 15.08
C ALA A 93 8.46 -0.26 14.63
N LEU A 94 8.00 -0.71 13.46
CA LEU A 94 6.63 -0.50 13.02
C LEU A 94 5.61 -1.19 13.95
N LEU A 95 5.85 -2.44 14.35
CA LEU A 95 5.01 -3.11 15.35
C LEU A 95 5.03 -2.40 16.70
N ASP A 96 6.15 -1.81 17.09
CA ASP A 96 6.27 -1.04 18.33
C ASP A 96 5.38 0.20 18.29
N ALA A 97 5.42 0.94 17.18
CA ALA A 97 4.55 2.08 16.95
C ALA A 97 3.07 1.68 16.88
N GLU A 98 2.74 0.53 16.29
CA GLU A 98 1.37 0.00 16.28
C GLU A 98 0.89 -0.39 17.68
N ALA A 99 1.69 -1.12 18.44
CA ALA A 99 1.36 -1.52 19.81
C ALA A 99 1.21 -0.31 20.74
N ALA A 100 2.04 0.72 20.58
CA ALA A 100 1.94 1.96 21.36
C ALA A 100 0.65 2.74 21.07
N ARG A 101 0.06 2.58 19.88
CA ARG A 101 -1.21 3.19 19.47
C ARG A 101 -2.44 2.34 19.79
N ALA A 102 -2.26 1.14 20.31
CA ALA A 102 -3.36 0.23 20.61
C ALA A 102 -4.09 0.69 21.88
N ASP A 103 -5.10 1.55 21.74
CA ASP A 103 -5.91 2.09 22.84
C ASP A 103 -6.97 1.08 23.34
N GLY A 104 -6.61 -0.19 23.50
CA GLY A 104 -7.49 -1.26 23.98
C GLY A 104 -8.55 -1.75 22.97
N ALA A 105 -8.80 -1.02 21.89
CA ALA A 105 -9.61 -1.49 20.76
C ALA A 105 -8.79 -2.50 19.93
N VAL A 106 -9.24 -3.75 19.90
CA VAL A 106 -8.61 -4.80 19.11
C VAL A 106 -9.06 -4.65 17.66
N ALA A 107 -8.31 -3.89 16.87
CA ALA A 107 -8.41 -3.96 15.42
C ALA A 107 -7.92 -5.35 14.99
N LEU A 108 -8.82 -6.21 14.51
CA LEU A 108 -8.47 -7.54 14.03
C LEU A 108 -8.19 -7.47 12.54
N PRO A 109 -6.94 -7.75 12.11
CA PRO A 109 -6.62 -7.79 10.69
C PRO A 109 -7.38 -8.95 10.02
N VAL A 110 -8.22 -8.62 9.03
CA VAL A 110 -9.14 -9.59 8.38
C VAL A 110 -8.82 -9.87 6.92
N ALA A 111 -8.16 -8.95 6.22
CA ALA A 111 -7.75 -9.15 4.84
C ALA A 111 -6.43 -8.46 4.54
N PHE A 112 -5.64 -9.06 3.64
CA PHE A 112 -4.32 -8.61 3.23
C PHE A 112 -4.14 -8.83 1.75
N GLU A 113 -3.47 -7.90 1.07
CA GLU A 113 -3.23 -7.95 -0.38
C GLU A 113 -4.53 -8.36 -1.13
N GLN A 114 -5.65 -7.75 -0.72
CA GLN A 114 -6.98 -8.14 -1.17
C GLN A 114 -7.23 -7.49 -2.53
N LYS A 115 -7.30 -8.33 -3.57
CA LYS A 115 -7.68 -7.88 -4.92
C LYS A 115 -9.12 -7.40 -4.94
N PHE A 116 -9.37 -6.35 -5.70
CA PHE A 116 -10.71 -5.91 -6.04
C PHE A 116 -10.84 -5.61 -7.53
N ASP A 117 -12.06 -5.75 -8.04
CA ASP A 117 -12.46 -5.39 -9.41
C ASP A 117 -13.92 -4.96 -9.34
N VAL A 118 -14.16 -3.65 -9.43
CA VAL A 118 -15.46 -3.04 -9.19
C VAL A 118 -15.76 -2.02 -10.28
N THR A 119 -17.04 -1.73 -10.47
CA THR A 119 -17.49 -0.60 -11.29
C THR A 119 -17.96 0.49 -10.35
N LEU A 120 -17.39 1.69 -10.48
CA LEU A 120 -17.75 2.87 -9.72
C LEU A 120 -18.64 3.77 -10.58
N GLU A 121 -19.68 4.31 -9.95
CA GLU A 121 -20.52 5.36 -10.54
C GLU A 121 -19.86 6.72 -10.31
N LEU A 122 -19.59 7.45 -11.39
CA LEU A 122 -18.97 8.78 -11.43
C LEU A 122 -19.91 9.73 -12.18
N ASP A 123 -20.81 10.43 -11.46
CA ASP A 123 -21.68 11.47 -12.02
C ASP A 123 -22.35 11.10 -13.36
N GLY A 124 -23.04 9.95 -13.39
CA GLY A 124 -23.79 9.47 -14.56
C GLY A 124 -22.97 8.65 -15.57
N GLU A 125 -21.68 8.43 -15.29
CA GLU A 125 -20.80 7.56 -16.06
C GLU A 125 -20.19 6.48 -15.16
N THR A 126 -19.70 5.41 -15.77
CA THR A 126 -19.09 4.31 -15.02
C THR A 126 -17.59 4.24 -15.25
N LEU A 127 -16.85 3.86 -14.21
CA LEU A 127 -15.44 3.54 -14.29
C LEU A 127 -15.16 2.20 -13.62
N ARG A 128 -14.71 1.22 -14.41
CA ARG A 128 -14.20 -0.03 -13.86
C ARG A 128 -12.80 0.20 -13.28
N VAL A 129 -12.64 -0.16 -12.01
CA VAL A 129 -11.37 -0.04 -11.29
C VAL A 129 -11.00 -1.39 -10.70
N ARG A 130 -9.73 -1.75 -10.87
CA ARG A 130 -9.13 -2.93 -10.26
C ARG A 130 -7.87 -2.53 -9.50
N GLY A 131 -7.57 -3.22 -8.43
CA GLY A 131 -6.42 -2.93 -7.60
C GLY A 131 -6.22 -3.93 -6.47
N LEU A 132 -5.42 -3.52 -5.50
CA LEU A 132 -4.96 -4.34 -4.40
C LEU A 132 -5.02 -3.50 -3.13
N LEU A 133 -5.70 -4.00 -2.10
CA LEU A 133 -5.80 -3.35 -0.79
C LEU A 133 -4.78 -4.02 0.14
N ASP A 134 -3.81 -3.27 0.66
CA ASP A 134 -2.69 -3.84 1.42
C ASP A 134 -3.18 -4.52 2.71
N ARG A 135 -3.95 -3.80 3.56
CA ARG A 135 -4.49 -4.36 4.81
C ARG A 135 -5.84 -3.75 5.18
N ILE A 136 -6.75 -4.63 5.61
CA ILE A 136 -8.05 -4.27 6.16
C ILE A 136 -8.17 -4.85 7.56
N ASP A 137 -8.48 -3.99 8.52
CA ASP A 137 -8.78 -4.38 9.89
C ASP A 137 -10.29 -4.21 10.15
N LYS A 138 -10.86 -5.16 10.88
CA LYS A 138 -12.25 -5.10 11.33
C LYS A 138 -12.34 -4.44 12.69
N ARG A 139 -13.31 -3.54 12.83
CA ARG A 139 -13.72 -2.86 14.07
C ARG A 139 -15.23 -2.96 14.25
N ASP A 140 -15.73 -2.52 15.40
CA ASP A 140 -17.16 -2.52 15.71
C ASP A 140 -17.94 -1.47 14.88
N ASP A 141 -17.28 -0.38 14.49
CA ASP A 141 -17.85 0.77 13.76
C ASP A 141 -17.59 0.73 12.24
N GLY A 142 -16.94 -0.32 11.74
CA GLY A 142 -16.66 -0.53 10.33
C GLY A 142 -15.28 -1.12 10.05
N LEU A 143 -14.77 -0.85 8.86
CA LEU A 143 -13.44 -1.27 8.43
C LEU A 143 -12.42 -0.13 8.60
N THR A 144 -11.23 -0.46 9.06
CA THR A 144 -10.04 0.40 8.91
C THR A 144 -9.22 -0.12 7.75
N LEU A 145 -8.97 0.76 6.78
CA LEU A 145 -8.10 0.50 5.63
C LEU A 145 -6.72 1.11 5.87
N LEU A 146 -5.68 0.31 5.65
CA LEU A 146 -4.29 0.73 5.73
C LEU A 146 -3.59 0.45 4.40
N ASP A 147 -2.78 1.41 3.95
CA ASP A 147 -1.86 1.23 2.82
C ASP A 147 -0.43 1.54 3.27
N TYR A 148 0.51 0.61 3.05
CA TYR A 148 1.87 0.77 3.53
C TYR A 148 2.72 1.60 2.56
N LYS A 149 3.39 2.62 3.10
CA LYS A 149 4.35 3.44 2.37
C LYS A 149 5.77 3.22 2.87
N SER A 150 6.67 2.85 1.96
CA SER A 150 8.10 2.66 2.29
C SER A 150 8.82 4.00 2.53
N GLY A 151 8.40 5.07 1.87
CA GLY A 151 8.88 6.44 2.11
C GLY A 151 8.28 7.07 3.37
N SER A 152 8.94 8.10 3.91
CA SER A 152 8.53 8.83 5.12
C SER A 152 7.80 10.16 4.85
N THR A 153 7.67 10.56 3.58
CA THR A 153 6.98 11.82 3.23
C THR A 153 5.49 11.68 3.47
N LYS A 154 4.95 12.47 4.41
CA LYS A 154 3.51 12.50 4.68
C LYS A 154 2.73 12.95 3.45
N ILE A 155 1.68 12.21 3.13
CA ILE A 155 0.74 12.55 2.06
C ILE A 155 -0.38 13.38 2.68
N GLY A 156 -0.46 14.65 2.28
CA GLY A 156 -1.44 15.58 2.83
C GLY A 156 -2.80 15.44 2.14
N LYS A 157 -3.90 15.71 2.87
CA LYS A 157 -5.27 15.70 2.30
C LYS A 157 -5.43 16.57 1.05
N ARG A 158 -4.65 17.66 0.95
CA ARG A 158 -4.60 18.57 -0.22
C ARG A 158 -4.28 17.84 -1.52
N GLU A 159 -3.51 16.75 -1.48
CA GLU A 159 -3.17 16.00 -2.70
C GLU A 159 -4.40 15.41 -3.39
N VAL A 160 -5.43 15.02 -2.65
CA VAL A 160 -6.70 14.56 -3.22
C VAL A 160 -7.46 15.73 -3.84
N TYR A 161 -7.52 16.89 -3.16
CA TYR A 161 -8.17 18.10 -3.68
C TYR A 161 -7.52 18.64 -4.97
N GLU A 162 -6.26 18.29 -5.21
CA GLU A 162 -5.54 18.66 -6.42
C GLU A 162 -5.49 17.52 -7.45
N GLY A 163 -6.09 16.37 -7.13
CA GLY A 163 -6.12 15.18 -7.96
C GLY A 163 -4.77 14.49 -8.15
N ARG A 164 -3.82 14.72 -7.24
CA ARG A 164 -2.44 14.20 -7.29
C ARG A 164 -2.29 12.82 -6.65
N ASN A 165 -3.11 12.52 -5.64
CA ASN A 165 -3.17 11.19 -5.04
C ASN A 165 -4.64 10.81 -4.88
N LEU A 166 -5.08 9.72 -5.52
CA LEU A 166 -6.46 9.23 -5.47
C LEU A 166 -6.56 7.81 -4.89
N GLN A 167 -5.48 7.29 -4.32
CA GLN A 167 -5.40 5.88 -3.91
C GLN A 167 -6.38 5.54 -2.78
N LEU A 168 -6.30 6.24 -1.63
CA LEU A 168 -7.24 6.01 -0.53
C LEU A 168 -8.71 6.28 -0.92
N PRO A 169 -9.06 7.36 -1.65
CA PRO A 169 -10.43 7.56 -2.12
C PRO A 169 -10.94 6.40 -2.96
N VAL A 170 -10.14 5.92 -3.92
CA VAL A 170 -10.48 4.79 -4.78
C VAL A 170 -10.73 3.53 -3.96
N TYR A 171 -9.90 3.26 -2.96
CA TYR A 171 -10.05 2.09 -2.10
C TYR A 171 -11.32 2.18 -1.23
N VAL A 172 -11.62 3.35 -0.68
CA VAL A 172 -12.86 3.60 0.08
C VAL A 172 -14.08 3.41 -0.81
N LEU A 173 -14.08 3.97 -2.02
CA LEU A 173 -15.16 3.81 -2.99
C LEU A 173 -15.33 2.35 -3.40
N ALA A 174 -14.23 1.62 -3.61
CA ALA A 174 -14.28 0.22 -3.99
C ALA A 174 -14.88 -0.68 -2.91
N LEU A 175 -14.59 -0.42 -1.63
CA LEU A 175 -15.22 -1.12 -0.51
C LEU A 175 -16.69 -0.74 -0.34
N ARG A 176 -17.04 0.54 -0.52
CA ARG A 176 -18.45 0.99 -0.51
C ARG A 176 -19.28 0.34 -1.61
N ALA A 177 -18.73 0.23 -2.83
CA ALA A 177 -19.39 -0.44 -3.95
C ALA A 177 -19.66 -1.93 -3.68
N GLN A 178 -18.91 -2.55 -2.76
CA GLN A 178 -19.11 -3.92 -2.31
C GLN A 178 -20.01 -4.01 -1.06
N GLY A 179 -20.57 -2.90 -0.57
CA GLY A 179 -21.47 -2.84 0.57
C GLY A 179 -20.80 -2.71 1.94
N PHE A 180 -19.49 -2.43 1.99
CA PHE A 180 -18.78 -2.26 3.27
C PHE A 180 -18.80 -0.81 3.76
N GLN A 181 -18.93 -0.65 5.08
CA GLN A 181 -18.71 0.62 5.77
C GLN A 181 -17.25 0.79 6.14
N VAL A 182 -16.61 1.85 5.65
CA VAL A 182 -15.23 2.21 6.00
C VAL A 182 -15.25 3.27 7.08
N ALA A 183 -14.75 2.93 8.27
CA ALA A 183 -14.64 3.81 9.42
C ALA A 183 -13.40 4.72 9.31
N GLU A 184 -12.27 4.17 8.86
CA GLU A 184 -11.00 4.89 8.70
C GLU A 184 -10.24 4.40 7.46
N ALA A 185 -9.45 5.29 6.87
CA ALA A 185 -8.54 4.98 5.78
C ALA A 185 -7.30 5.87 5.90
N PHE A 186 -6.11 5.27 5.92
CA PHE A 186 -4.85 6.02 6.05
C PHE A 186 -3.66 5.30 5.42
N PHE A 187 -2.62 6.07 5.10
CA PHE A 187 -1.30 5.56 4.78
C PHE A 187 -0.53 5.31 6.07
N LEU A 188 0.17 4.19 6.16
CA LEU A 188 1.06 3.85 7.26
C LEU A 188 2.51 3.80 6.76
N HIS A 189 3.34 4.73 7.25
CA HIS A 189 4.72 4.88 6.81
C HIS A 189 5.62 3.89 7.54
N ILE A 190 6.16 2.91 6.83
CA ILE A 190 6.99 1.83 7.38
C ILE A 190 8.25 2.39 8.08
N ALA A 191 8.84 3.45 7.52
CA ALA A 191 10.11 4.00 7.99
C ALA A 191 10.06 4.59 9.42
N ASN A 192 8.89 5.10 9.84
CA ASN A 192 8.74 5.83 11.10
C ASN A 192 7.45 5.51 11.88
N GLY A 193 6.57 4.66 11.35
CA GLY A 193 5.32 4.25 11.98
C GLY A 193 4.23 5.33 12.00
N GLU A 194 4.43 6.46 11.33
CA GLU A 194 3.47 7.56 11.27
C GLU A 194 2.32 7.29 10.29
N ARG A 195 1.17 7.92 10.54
CA ARG A 195 0.01 7.90 9.64
C ARG A 195 -0.05 9.17 8.79
N SER A 196 -0.64 9.07 7.60
CA SER A 196 -1.00 10.23 6.77
C SER A 196 -2.19 9.93 5.85
N GLY A 197 -2.68 10.92 5.11
CA GLY A 197 -3.80 10.78 4.17
C GLY A 197 -5.19 10.62 4.79
N GLU A 198 -5.29 10.48 6.11
CA GLU A 198 -6.56 10.39 6.84
C GLU A 198 -7.39 11.68 6.74
N VAL A 199 -8.71 11.50 6.67
CA VAL A 199 -9.70 12.58 6.66
C VAL A 199 -10.77 12.30 7.72
N SER A 200 -11.26 13.37 8.35
CA SER A 200 -12.29 13.23 9.38
C SER A 200 -13.60 12.70 8.78
N PRO A 201 -14.47 12.07 9.60
CA PRO A 201 -15.78 11.61 9.13
C PRO A 201 -16.61 12.72 8.46
N GLU A 202 -16.52 13.96 8.95
CA GLU A 202 -17.25 15.11 8.43
C GLU A 202 -16.72 15.57 7.07
N GLU A 203 -15.41 15.47 6.83
CA GLU A 203 -14.77 15.84 5.56
C GLU A 203 -14.90 14.74 4.49
N ARG A 204 -15.23 13.50 4.89
CA ARG A 204 -15.14 12.31 4.04
C ARG A 204 -15.98 12.38 2.77
N GLU A 205 -17.24 12.80 2.86
CA GLU A 205 -18.11 12.85 1.67
C GLU A 205 -17.66 13.91 0.66
N ALA A 206 -17.23 15.09 1.13
CA ALA A 206 -16.67 16.12 0.27
C ALA A 206 -15.37 15.65 -0.39
N TRP A 207 -14.53 14.95 0.36
CA TRP A 207 -13.28 14.37 -0.11
C TRP A 207 -13.50 13.30 -1.20
N LEU A 208 -14.48 12.40 -1.01
CA LEU A 208 -14.86 11.40 -2.01
C LEU A 208 -15.49 12.03 -3.25
N THR A 209 -16.37 13.02 -3.07
CA THR A 209 -16.98 13.77 -4.18
C THR A 209 -15.91 14.42 -5.06
N GLN A 210 -14.91 15.06 -4.44
CA GLN A 210 -13.80 15.67 -5.17
C GLN A 210 -12.95 14.63 -5.91
N ALA A 211 -12.69 13.47 -5.29
CA ALA A 211 -11.97 12.38 -5.93
C ALA A 211 -12.73 11.85 -7.16
N CYS A 212 -14.05 11.63 -7.06
CA CYS A 212 -14.90 11.23 -8.19
C CYS A 212 -14.84 12.24 -9.34
N ALA A 213 -14.93 13.55 -9.04
CA ALA A 213 -14.81 14.60 -10.04
C ALA A 213 -13.45 14.58 -10.77
N HIS A 214 -12.35 14.33 -10.04
CA HIS A 214 -11.04 14.17 -10.66
C HIS A 214 -10.95 12.91 -11.52
N MET A 215 -11.45 11.78 -11.04
CA MET A 215 -11.48 10.52 -11.80
C MET A 215 -12.28 10.66 -13.09
N ARG A 216 -13.45 11.32 -13.05
CA ARG A 216 -14.28 11.62 -14.22
C ARG A 216 -13.52 12.46 -15.24
N ARG A 217 -12.89 13.55 -14.79
CA ARG A 217 -12.06 14.41 -15.64
C ARG A 217 -10.90 13.65 -16.28
N TYR A 218 -10.23 12.77 -15.52
CA TYR A 218 -9.13 11.94 -16.06
C TYR A 218 -9.64 10.91 -17.08
N GLN A 219 -10.79 10.31 -16.84
CA GLN A 219 -11.44 9.39 -17.79
C GLN A 219 -11.81 10.12 -19.09
N ASP A 220 -12.38 11.32 -19.01
CA ASP A 220 -12.74 12.11 -20.20
C ASP A 220 -11.52 12.53 -21.00
N ALA A 221 -10.47 13.04 -20.34
CA ALA A 221 -9.23 13.40 -21.00
C ALA A 221 -8.61 12.18 -21.70
N ALA A 222 -8.54 11.02 -21.04
CA ALA A 222 -8.03 9.79 -21.64
C ALA A 222 -8.86 9.33 -22.85
N ARG A 223 -10.20 9.38 -22.79
CA ARG A 223 -11.08 9.07 -23.93
C ARG A 223 -10.86 10.01 -25.12
N GLN A 224 -10.47 11.26 -24.85
CA GLN A 224 -10.15 12.26 -25.87
C GLN A 224 -8.67 12.21 -26.32
N GLY A 225 -7.87 11.28 -25.81
CA GLY A 225 -6.44 11.20 -26.11
C GLY A 225 -5.60 12.34 -25.53
N GLN A 226 -6.09 13.01 -24.49
CA GLN A 226 -5.43 14.13 -23.84
C GLN A 226 -4.72 13.67 -22.55
N PHE A 227 -3.40 13.83 -22.52
CA PHE A 227 -2.55 13.46 -21.38
C PHE A 227 -1.73 14.67 -20.90
N PRO A 228 -2.37 15.68 -20.27
CA PRO A 228 -1.68 16.89 -19.85
C PRO A 228 -0.67 16.59 -18.74
N VAL A 229 0.59 16.97 -18.94
CA VAL A 229 1.64 16.84 -17.93
C VAL A 229 1.58 18.06 -17.01
N LYS A 230 1.27 17.83 -15.73
CA LYS A 230 1.36 18.86 -14.68
C LYS A 230 2.38 18.41 -13.64
N PRO A 231 3.59 19.01 -13.58
CA PRO A 231 4.62 18.57 -12.66
C PRO A 231 4.19 18.74 -11.20
N THR A 232 4.40 17.71 -10.39
CA THR A 232 4.04 17.68 -8.96
C THR A 232 4.97 18.55 -8.11
N ARG A 233 6.21 18.78 -8.56
CA ARG A 233 7.26 19.55 -7.89
C ARG A 233 8.10 20.35 -8.90
N ALA A 234 7.46 21.24 -9.68
CA ALA A 234 8.23 22.13 -10.54
C ALA A 234 9.08 23.10 -9.69
N GLN A 235 10.38 23.15 -9.94
CA GLN A 235 11.22 24.31 -9.62
C GLN A 235 11.53 24.99 -10.95
N ASP A 236 11.31 26.31 -11.03
CA ASP A 236 11.59 27.13 -12.22
C ASP A 236 11.01 26.57 -13.54
N ASN A 237 9.77 26.07 -13.52
CA ASN A 237 9.08 25.45 -14.67
C ASN A 237 9.78 24.21 -15.27
N LEU A 238 10.76 23.63 -14.57
CA LEU A 238 11.41 22.37 -14.94
C LEU A 238 10.85 21.23 -14.10
N CYS A 239 10.64 20.08 -14.74
CA CYS A 239 10.46 18.83 -14.01
C CYS A 239 11.73 18.55 -13.20
N VAL A 240 11.59 18.18 -11.93
CA VAL A 240 12.71 17.64 -11.15
C VAL A 240 13.29 16.40 -11.86
N ARG A 241 14.57 16.12 -11.61
CA ARG A 241 15.45 15.19 -12.35
C ARG A 241 14.95 13.75 -12.51
N TYR A 242 13.87 13.38 -11.84
CA TYR A 242 13.24 12.07 -11.88
C TYR A 242 11.74 12.25 -12.13
N CYS A 243 11.22 11.56 -13.15
CA CYS A 243 9.80 11.24 -13.24
C CYS A 243 9.60 9.95 -12.45
N ASP A 244 8.72 9.97 -11.45
CA ASP A 244 8.21 8.74 -10.82
C ASP A 244 7.30 7.98 -11.80
#